data_AF-A0A536FUH5-F1
#
_entry.id   AF-A0A536FUH5-F1
#
_cell.length_a   1.000
_cell.length_b   1.000
_cell.length_c   1.000
_cell.angle_alpha   90.00
_cell.angle_beta   90.00
_cell.angle_gamma   90.00
#
_symmetry.space_group_name_H-M   'P 1'
#
loop_
_entity.id
_entity.type
_entity.pdbx_description
1 polymer ?
#
loop_
_entity_poly.entity_id
_entity_poly.type
_entity_poly.pdbx_seq_one_letter_code
_entity_poly.pdbx_strand_id
1 'polypeptide(L)'
;QLPGLGLVDLHTVPGSRRNIGNIVIETSGLGLEPATLVGFENHSGKTYLGTGLQPLGRVLRGAGNNGEDGYEGVVRGNVFGTYLHGSLLPKNPHFADLLIERALQREGVQRLARLASTEELAAHQSVSERVLGRPASTRS
;
A
#
# COMPACT_ATOMS: atom_id res chain seq x y z
N GLN A 1 0.22 6.79 27.48
CA GLN A 1 -0.22 6.24 26.20
C GLN A 1 -1.26 7.18 25.61
N LEU A 2 -1.21 7.44 24.31
CA LEU A 2 -2.25 8.21 23.63
C LEU A 2 -3.23 7.22 22.99
N PRO A 3 -4.51 7.19 23.40
CA PRO A 3 -5.47 6.27 22.80
C PRO A 3 -5.76 6.65 21.35
N GLY A 4 -5.77 5.65 20.46
CA GLY A 4 -6.24 5.81 19.08
C GLY A 4 -7.76 5.68 18.97
N LEU A 5 -8.29 5.86 17.75
CA LEU A 5 -9.73 5.74 17.47
C LEU A 5 -10.29 4.31 17.64
N GLY A 6 -9.44 3.28 17.71
CA GLY A 6 -9.87 1.89 17.94
C GLY A 6 -10.59 1.24 16.76
N LEU A 7 -10.39 1.71 15.52
CA LEU A 7 -11.02 1.14 14.32
C LEU A 7 -10.51 -0.28 13.98
N VAL A 8 -9.25 -0.55 14.33
CA VAL A 8 -8.55 -1.83 14.15
C VAL A 8 -7.63 -2.05 15.35
N ASP A 9 -7.41 -3.31 15.73
CA ASP A 9 -6.54 -3.72 16.83
C ASP A 9 -5.07 -3.65 16.42
N LEU A 10 -4.45 -2.47 16.53
CA LEU A 10 -3.02 -2.28 16.29
C LEU A 10 -2.45 -1.29 17.30
N HIS A 11 -1.14 -1.32 17.46
CA HIS A 11 -0.43 -0.33 18.27
C HIS A 11 0.84 0.13 17.57
N THR A 12 1.26 1.36 17.89
CA THR A 12 2.48 1.96 17.36
C THR A 12 3.38 2.37 18.51
N VAL A 13 4.65 1.98 18.45
CA VAL A 13 5.69 2.43 19.39
C VAL A 13 6.65 3.39 18.70
N PRO A 14 7.24 4.37 19.42
CA PRO A 14 8.30 5.20 18.86
C PRO A 14 9.54 4.36 18.52
N GLY A 15 10.05 4.49 17.29
CA GLY A 15 11.34 3.93 16.89
C GLY A 15 12.46 4.96 16.99
N SER A 16 13.69 4.46 17.23
CA SER A 16 14.91 5.28 17.30
C SER A 16 15.48 5.66 15.93
N ARG A 17 15.04 4.99 14.86
CA ARG A 17 15.44 5.23 13.47
C ARG A 17 14.23 5.67 12.66
N ARG A 18 14.44 6.64 11.77
CA ARG A 18 13.44 7.06 10.78
C ARG A 18 13.58 6.21 9.52
N ASN A 19 12.50 5.56 9.12
CA ASN A 19 12.38 4.86 7.85
C ASN A 19 12.01 5.90 6.79
N ILE A 20 12.92 6.11 5.83
CA ILE A 20 12.79 7.12 4.78
C ILE A 20 13.21 6.50 3.46
N GLY A 21 12.31 6.46 2.49
CA GLY A 21 12.66 5.96 1.16
C GLY A 21 11.46 5.60 0.30
N ASN A 22 11.74 5.18 -0.93
CA ASN A 22 10.72 4.56 -1.77
C ASN A 22 10.38 3.18 -1.19
N ILE A 23 9.10 2.86 -1.21
CA ILE A 23 8.56 1.57 -0.78
C ILE A 23 7.76 0.96 -1.93
N VAL A 24 7.90 -0.35 -2.10
CA VAL A 24 7.08 -1.15 -3.00
C VAL A 24 6.56 -2.35 -2.22
N ILE A 25 5.25 -2.55 -2.25
CA ILE A 25 4.59 -3.69 -1.60
C ILE A 25 3.81 -4.50 -2.63
N GLU A 26 3.72 -5.80 -2.41
CA GLU A 26 2.89 -6.73 -3.14
C GLU A 26 1.54 -6.90 -2.42
N THR A 27 0.44 -6.78 -3.17
CA THR A 27 -0.94 -6.71 -2.67
C THR A 27 -1.83 -7.82 -3.24
N SER A 28 -1.27 -9.02 -3.43
CA SER A 28 -1.96 -10.16 -4.07
C SER A 28 -3.33 -10.51 -3.47
N GLY A 29 -3.58 -10.19 -2.20
CA GLY A 29 -4.86 -10.42 -1.53
C GLY A 29 -5.99 -9.47 -1.93
N LEU A 30 -5.73 -8.41 -2.70
CA LEU A 30 -6.71 -7.37 -3.04
C LEU A 30 -7.31 -7.48 -4.45
N GLY A 31 -6.85 -8.42 -5.28
CA GLY A 31 -7.31 -8.54 -6.67
C GLY A 31 -6.96 -7.33 -7.55
N LEU A 32 -5.85 -6.68 -7.21
CA LEU A 32 -5.34 -5.49 -7.89
C LEU A 32 -4.46 -5.87 -9.07
N GLU A 33 -4.54 -5.10 -10.15
CA GLU A 33 -3.65 -5.23 -11.32
C GLU A 33 -3.12 -3.84 -11.71
N PRO A 34 -1.80 -3.59 -11.60
CA PRO A 34 -0.77 -4.52 -11.08
C PRO A 34 -0.96 -4.86 -9.60
N ALA A 35 -0.55 -6.05 -9.18
CA ALA A 35 -0.61 -6.52 -7.79
C ALA A 35 0.46 -5.88 -6.87
N THR A 36 0.84 -4.64 -7.14
CA THR A 36 1.82 -3.87 -6.38
C THR A 36 1.29 -2.49 -6.03
N LEU A 37 1.77 -1.93 -4.92
CA LEU A 37 1.65 -0.50 -4.62
C LEU A 37 3.03 0.12 -4.47
N VAL A 38 3.20 1.31 -5.05
CA VAL A 38 4.43 2.11 -4.94
C VAL A 38 4.17 3.38 -4.15
N GLY A 39 5.13 3.79 -3.33
CA GLY A 39 5.00 5.01 -2.53
C GLY A 39 6.32 5.48 -1.94
N PHE A 40 6.19 6.35 -0.94
CA PHE A 40 7.31 6.79 -0.12
C PHE A 40 6.92 6.61 1.36
N GLU A 41 7.85 6.12 2.16
CA GLU A 41 7.69 6.00 3.62
C GLU A 41 8.54 7.07 4.32
N ASN A 42 8.01 7.65 5.40
CA ASN A 42 8.73 8.67 6.16
C ASN A 42 8.27 8.74 7.62
N HIS A 43 8.55 7.69 8.38
CA HIS A 43 8.08 7.54 9.76
C HIS A 43 9.16 6.97 10.66
N SER A 44 9.08 7.28 11.96
CA SER A 44 9.86 6.60 13.00
C SER A 44 9.00 5.65 13.84
N GLY A 45 7.67 5.73 13.75
CA GLY A 45 6.77 4.82 14.45
C GLY A 45 6.90 3.40 13.90
N LYS A 46 6.90 2.41 14.79
CA LYS A 46 6.81 0.99 14.46
C LYS A 46 5.43 0.50 14.81
N THR A 47 4.66 0.12 13.80
CA THR A 47 3.30 -0.42 13.97
C THR A 47 3.34 -1.93 14.03
N TYR A 48 2.58 -2.49 14.97
CA TYR A 48 2.40 -3.92 15.15
C TYR A 48 0.90 -4.23 15.07
N LEU A 49 0.55 -5.17 14.19
CA LEU A 49 -0.83 -5.58 13.99
C LEU A 49 -1.23 -6.59 15.08
N GLY A 50 -2.46 -6.45 15.58
CA GLY A 50 -3.08 -7.41 16.47
C GLY A 50 -3.40 -8.73 15.78
N THR A 51 -3.79 -9.73 16.59
CA THR A 51 -4.02 -11.09 16.10
C THR A 51 -5.15 -11.12 15.07
N GLY A 52 -4.90 -11.74 13.91
CA GLY A 52 -5.90 -11.93 12.86
C GLY A 52 -6.09 -10.73 11.92
N LEU A 53 -5.48 -9.58 12.19
CA LEU A 53 -5.43 -8.50 11.22
C LEU A 53 -4.54 -8.88 10.04
N GLN A 54 -4.94 -8.44 8.84
CA GLN A 54 -4.20 -8.65 7.62
C GLN A 54 -3.41 -7.39 7.26
N PRO A 55 -2.16 -7.50 6.82
CA PRO A 55 -1.43 -6.36 6.28
C PRO A 55 -2.03 -5.90 4.94
N LEU A 56 -1.73 -4.67 4.53
CA LEU A 56 -2.09 -4.18 3.20
C LEU A 56 -1.30 -4.91 2.11
N GLY A 57 -0.03 -5.20 2.39
CA GLY A 57 0.80 -5.98 1.48
C GLY A 57 2.10 -6.43 2.11
N ARG A 58 2.79 -7.31 1.39
CA ARG A 58 4.15 -7.77 1.70
C ARG A 58 5.16 -6.78 1.13
N VAL A 59 6.14 -6.36 1.93
CA VAL A 59 7.17 -5.44 1.49
C VAL A 59 8.10 -6.15 0.50
N LEU A 60 8.23 -5.60 -0.71
CA LEU A 60 9.25 -6.00 -1.68
C LEU A 60 10.53 -5.18 -1.51
N ARG A 61 10.38 -3.89 -1.19
CA ARG A 61 11.47 -2.96 -0.86
C ARG A 61 10.94 -1.86 0.04
N GLY A 62 11.69 -1.47 1.07
CA GLY A 62 11.28 -0.50 2.09
C GLY A 62 11.34 -1.10 3.50
N ALA A 63 10.83 -0.38 4.50
CA ALA A 63 10.74 -0.85 5.88
C ALA A 63 9.32 -1.32 6.25
N GLY A 64 8.29 -0.70 5.69
CA GLY A 64 6.89 -1.03 6.00
C GLY A 64 6.52 -0.66 7.44
N ASN A 65 5.64 -1.45 8.08
CA ASN A 65 5.06 -1.07 9.36
C ASN A 65 6.09 -0.82 10.47
N ASN A 66 7.17 -1.61 10.51
CA ASN A 66 8.15 -1.58 11.60
C ASN A 66 9.60 -1.86 11.18
N GLY A 67 9.85 -2.32 9.95
CA GLY A 67 11.18 -2.69 9.46
C GLY A 67 11.64 -4.09 9.89
N GLU A 68 10.77 -4.90 10.50
CA GLU A 68 11.09 -6.21 11.09
C GLU A 68 10.28 -7.33 10.42
N ASP A 69 8.97 -7.12 10.26
CA ASP A 69 8.04 -8.21 9.93
C ASP A 69 7.89 -8.46 8.42
N GLY A 70 8.40 -7.54 7.59
CA GLY A 70 8.29 -7.63 6.14
C GLY A 70 6.90 -7.28 5.58
N TYR A 71 6.05 -6.63 6.36
CA TYR A 71 4.69 -6.24 5.97
C TYR A 71 4.43 -4.75 6.15
N GLU A 72 3.50 -4.24 5.36
CA GLU A 72 3.12 -2.83 5.35
C GLU A 72 1.60 -2.67 5.43
N GLY A 73 1.19 -1.67 6.19
CA GLY A 73 -0.20 -1.26 6.35
C GLY A 73 -1.08 -2.30 7.03
N VAL A 74 -2.39 -2.09 6.91
CA VAL A 74 -3.46 -2.93 7.46
C VAL A 74 -4.68 -2.88 6.55
N VAL A 75 -5.37 -4.01 6.43
CA VAL A 75 -6.67 -4.13 5.76
C VAL A 75 -7.66 -4.87 6.66
N ARG A 76 -8.82 -4.26 6.88
CA ARG A 76 -9.97 -4.87 7.55
C ARG A 76 -11.28 -4.42 6.91
N GLY A 77 -11.85 -5.25 6.05
CA GLY A 77 -13.03 -4.87 5.25
C GLY A 77 -12.68 -3.69 4.34
N ASN A 78 -13.39 -2.56 4.50
CA ASN A 78 -13.12 -1.31 3.77
C ASN A 78 -12.21 -0.33 4.55
N VAL A 79 -11.58 -0.77 5.64
CA VAL A 79 -10.58 0.01 6.37
C VAL A 79 -9.20 -0.33 5.84
N PHE A 80 -8.52 0.67 5.28
CA PHE A 80 -7.17 0.59 4.76
C PHE A 80 -6.29 1.57 5.54
N GLY A 81 -5.18 1.10 6.10
CA GLY A 81 -4.16 1.94 6.74
C GLY A 81 -2.79 1.68 6.13
N THR A 82 -1.98 2.71 5.96
CA THR A 82 -0.63 2.60 5.38
C THR A 82 0.24 3.80 5.76
N TYR A 83 1.55 3.56 5.87
CA TYR A 83 2.59 4.58 5.91
C TYR A 83 2.98 5.12 4.54
N LEU A 84 2.55 4.49 3.44
CA LEU A 84 2.76 5.02 2.10
C LEU A 84 2.10 6.39 2.01
N HIS A 85 2.91 7.41 1.74
CA HIS A 85 2.44 8.78 1.54
C HIS A 85 3.00 9.39 0.25
N GLY A 86 2.75 10.68 0.07
CA GLY A 86 2.97 11.41 -1.17
C GLY A 86 1.85 11.15 -2.16
N SER A 87 2.17 11.01 -3.45
CA SER A 87 1.20 10.73 -4.51
C SER A 87 0.76 9.24 -4.52
N LEU A 88 0.26 8.71 -3.39
CA LEU A 88 -0.17 7.31 -3.27
C LEU A 88 -1.23 6.97 -4.32
N LEU A 89 -2.40 7.62 -4.28
CA LEU A 89 -3.50 7.27 -5.19
C LEU A 89 -3.18 7.56 -6.67
N PRO A 90 -2.59 8.71 -7.05
CA PRO A 90 -2.26 8.97 -8.45
C PRO A 90 -1.22 8.02 -9.05
N LYS A 91 -0.31 7.43 -8.25
CA LYS A 91 0.66 6.42 -8.71
C LYS A 91 0.14 4.99 -8.61
N ASN A 92 -1.05 4.81 -8.04
CA ASN A 92 -1.68 3.51 -7.87
C ASN A 92 -3.17 3.62 -8.25
N PRO A 93 -3.46 3.94 -9.52
CA PRO A 93 -4.83 4.20 -9.97
C PRO A 93 -5.75 3.00 -9.73
N HIS A 94 -5.23 1.78 -9.84
CA HIS A 94 -5.94 0.54 -9.52
C HIS A 94 -6.37 0.45 -8.04
N PHE A 95 -5.59 1.02 -7.12
CA PHE A 95 -5.98 1.11 -5.71
C PHE A 95 -6.99 2.23 -5.48
N ALA A 96 -6.84 3.37 -6.16
CA ALA A 96 -7.84 4.43 -6.13
C ALA A 96 -9.21 3.93 -6.63
N ASP A 97 -9.21 3.20 -7.74
CA ASP A 97 -10.40 2.55 -8.31
C ASP A 97 -11.02 1.56 -7.32
N LEU A 98 -10.21 0.74 -6.63
CA LEU A 98 -10.71 -0.16 -5.59
C LEU A 98 -11.46 0.62 -4.50
N LEU A 99 -10.89 1.72 -3.98
CA LEU A 99 -11.52 2.52 -2.93
C LEU A 99 -12.84 3.14 -3.41
N ILE A 100 -12.86 3.68 -4.64
CA ILE A 100 -14.06 4.27 -5.25
C ILE A 100 -15.12 3.19 -5.48
N GLU A 101 -14.73 2.04 -6.03
CA GLU A 101 -15.63 0.92 -6.29
C GLU A 101 -16.27 0.41 -4.98
N ARG A 102 -15.50 0.26 -3.90
CA ARG A 102 -16.03 -0.12 -2.58
C ARG A 102 -17.00 0.93 -2.02
N ALA A 103 -16.74 2.22 -2.24
CA ALA A 103 -17.63 3.29 -1.81
C ALA A 103 -18.94 3.29 -2.59
N LEU A 104 -18.89 3.15 -3.92
CA LEU A 104 -20.06 3.10 -4.81
C LEU A 104 -20.93 1.86 -4.56
N GLN A 105 -20.32 0.70 -4.32
CA GLN A 105 -21.03 -0.53 -3.96
C GLN A 105 -21.88 -0.35 -2.70
N ARG A 106 -21.41 0.43 -1.72
CA ARG A 106 -22.17 0.72 -0.49
C ARG A 106 -23.43 1.55 -0.76
N GLU A 107 -23.39 2.40 -1.79
CA GLU A 107 -24.51 3.24 -2.23
C GLU A 107 -25.40 2.56 -3.28
N GLY A 108 -25.10 1.29 -3.63
CA GLY A 108 -25.85 0.54 -4.65
C GLY A 108 -25.63 1.07 -6.08
N VAL A 109 -24.59 1.87 -6.31
CA VAL A 109 -24.25 2.41 -7.62
C VAL A 109 -23.50 1.35 -8.42
N GLN A 110 -23.88 1.17 -9.68
CA GLN A 110 -23.22 0.24 -10.58
C GLN A 110 -21.77 0.66 -10.88
N ARG A 111 -20.94 -0.31 -11.22
CA ARG A 111 -19.54 -0.10 -11.54
C ARG A 111 -19.40 0.89 -12.70
N LEU A 112 -18.57 1.92 -12.50
CA LEU A 112 -18.28 2.90 -13.54
C LEU A 112 -17.40 2.30 -14.64
N ALA A 113 -17.52 2.86 -15.84
CA ALA A 113 -16.60 2.53 -16.93
C ALA A 113 -15.18 2.96 -16.55
N ARG A 114 -14.20 2.10 -16.84
CA ARG A 114 -12.78 2.40 -16.62
C ARG A 114 -12.33 3.55 -17.52
N LEU A 115 -11.56 4.46 -16.94
CA LEU A 115 -10.81 5.47 -17.69
C LEU A 115 -9.45 4.92 -18.07
N ALA A 116 -8.84 5.51 -19.10
CA ALA A 116 -7.44 5.22 -19.40
C ALA A 116 -6.55 5.76 -18.27
N SER A 117 -5.62 4.93 -17.79
CA SER A 117 -4.67 5.29 -16.72
C SER A 117 -3.22 5.14 -17.17
N THR A 118 -2.97 5.42 -18.46
CA THR A 118 -1.69 5.13 -19.12
C THR A 118 -0.52 5.87 -18.45
N GLU A 119 -0.70 7.15 -18.14
CA GLU A 119 0.35 7.99 -17.53
C GLU A 119 0.59 7.63 -16.06
N GLU A 120 -0.48 7.34 -15.31
CA GLU A 120 -0.43 6.91 -13.92
C GLU A 120 0.27 5.56 -13.79
N LEU A 121 -0.05 4.60 -14.67
CA LEU A 121 0.59 3.30 -14.72
C LEU A 121 2.05 3.39 -15.21
N ALA A 122 2.37 4.29 -16.14
CA ALA A 122 3.75 4.55 -16.52
C ALA A 122 4.57 5.12 -15.33
N ALA A 123 3.98 6.04 -14.56
CA ALA A 123 4.60 6.55 -13.33
C ALA A 123 4.76 5.45 -12.27
N HIS A 124 3.77 4.57 -12.11
CA HIS A 124 3.86 3.39 -11.25
C HIS A 124 5.06 2.52 -11.62
N GLN A 125 5.13 2.13 -12.90
CA GLN A 125 6.17 1.26 -13.43
C GLN A 125 7.56 1.88 -13.30
N SER A 126 7.72 3.17 -13.60
CA SER A 126 8.98 3.90 -13.44
C SER A 126 9.51 3.82 -12.01
N VAL A 127 8.64 3.98 -11.00
CA VAL A 127 9.05 3.85 -9.59
C VAL A 127 9.39 2.40 -9.26
N SER A 128 8.54 1.45 -9.66
CA SER A 128 8.76 0.02 -9.39
C SER A 128 10.10 -0.47 -9.95
N GLU A 129 10.39 -0.18 -11.23
CA GLU A 129 11.64 -0.57 -11.89
C GLU A 129 12.87 0.09 -11.24
N ARG A 130 12.78 1.38 -10.91
CA ARG A 130 13.87 2.09 -10.23
C ARG A 130 14.20 1.50 -8.86
N VAL A 131 13.19 0.98 -8.15
CA VAL A 131 13.31 0.56 -6.76
C VAL A 131 13.61 -0.94 -6.63
N LEU A 132 13.05 -1.77 -7.49
CA LEU A 132 13.27 -3.22 -7.52
C LEU A 132 14.43 -3.63 -8.45
N GLY A 133 14.87 -2.74 -9.34
CA GLY A 133 15.74 -3.06 -10.46
C GLY A 133 14.93 -3.56 -11.66
N ARG A 134 15.48 -3.40 -12.87
CA ARG A 134 14.87 -4.01 -14.06
C ARG A 134 14.85 -5.53 -13.88
N PRO A 135 13.72 -6.22 -14.09
CA PRO A 135 13.74 -7.67 -14.20
C PRO A 135 14.73 -8.03 -15.31
N ALA A 136 15.62 -8.99 -15.04
CA ALA A 136 16.55 -9.48 -16.06
C ALA A 136 15.71 -9.87 -17.28
N SER A 137 15.98 -9.26 -18.44
CA SER A 137 15.36 -9.69 -19.68
C SER A 137 15.66 -11.18 -19.83
N THR A 138 14.62 -12.01 -19.88
CA THR A 138 14.74 -13.39 -20.34
C THR A 138 15.35 -13.29 -21.74
N ARG A 139 16.63 -13.62 -21.84
CA ARG A 139 17.25 -13.88 -23.14
C ARG A 139 16.61 -15.17 -23.63
N SER A 140 15.78 -15.06 -24.67
CA SER A 140 15.41 -16.19 -25.53
C SER A 140 16.65 -16.69 -26.25
#